data_AF-A0A4Q0AWE4-F1
#
_entry.id   AF-A0A4Q0AWE4-F1
#
_cell.length_a   1.000
_cell.length_b   1.000
_cell.length_c   1.000
_cell.angle_alpha   90.00
_cell.angle_beta   90.00
_cell.angle_gamma   90.00
#
_symmetry.space_group_name_H-M   'P 1'
#
loop_
_entity.id
_entity.type
_entity.pdbx_description
1 polymer ?
#
loop_
_entity_poly.entity_id
_entity_poly.type
_entity_poly.pdbx_seq_one_letter_code
_entity_poly.pdbx_strand_id
1 'polypeptide(L)'
;MELTTTKFEEEDHCPHCGYELTAASSTNGHVPSPGDLSICIKCYTFLQFDENLKHQLISDEDIPVEEYLALTEIKTQLLLNK
;
A
#
# COMPACT_ATOMS: atom_id res chain seq x y z
N MET A 1 17.12 -9.52 -0.49
CA MET A 1 16.01 -8.56 -0.62
C MET A 1 16.15 -7.60 0.53
N GLU A 2 16.39 -6.33 0.24
CA GLU A 2 16.51 -5.30 1.28
C GLU A 2 15.09 -4.78 1.55
N LEU A 3 14.61 -4.98 2.77
CA LEU A 3 13.31 -4.48 3.21
C LEU A 3 13.53 -3.09 3.79
N THR A 4 12.92 -2.09 3.17
CA THR A 4 12.89 -0.72 3.72
C THR A 4 11.51 -0.46 4.29
N THR A 5 11.46 -0.06 5.56
CA THR A 5 10.22 0.37 6.22
C THR A 5 10.31 1.86 6.50
N THR A 6 9.38 2.62 5.94
CA THR A 6 9.22 4.05 6.19
C THR A 6 8.13 4.23 7.24
N LYS A 7 8.45 4.90 8.36
CA LYS A 7 7.46 5.26 9.38
C LYS A 7 6.86 6.61 9.07
N PHE A 8 5.56 6.76 9.30
CA PHE A 8 4.86 8.03 9.17
C PHE A 8 4.84 8.73 10.53
N GLU A 9 5.15 10.02 10.56
CA GLU A 9 5.11 10.82 11.80
C GLU A 9 3.70 11.27 12.16
N GLU A 10 2.84 11.38 11.16
CA GLU A 10 1.45 11.75 11.33
C GLU A 10 0.54 10.52 11.23
N GLU A 11 -0.56 10.55 11.99
CA GLU A 11 -1.60 9.52 11.89
C GLU A 11 -2.16 9.44 10.47
N ASP A 12 -2.31 8.22 9.98
CA ASP A 12 -2.99 7.90 8.74
C ASP A 12 -3.83 6.64 8.96
N HIS A 13 -4.93 6.52 8.24
CA HIS A 13 -5.89 5.44 8.42
C HIS A 13 -6.29 4.89 7.06
N CYS A 14 -6.45 3.58 6.98
CA CYS A 14 -6.98 2.96 5.79
C CYS A 14 -8.39 3.48 5.52
N PRO A 15 -8.65 4.16 4.37
CA PRO A 15 -9.96 4.73 4.08
C PRO A 15 -11.06 3.67 3.86
N HIS A 16 -10.68 2.39 3.71
CA HIS A 16 -11.62 1.28 3.56
C HIS A 16 -12.04 0.65 4.90
N CYS A 17 -11.09 0.36 5.80
CA CYS A 17 -11.37 -0.41 7.02
C CYS A 17 -11.12 0.36 8.33
N GLY A 18 -10.56 1.57 8.25
CA GLY A 18 -10.22 2.40 9.40
C GLY A 18 -9.02 1.90 10.22
N TYR A 19 -8.27 0.91 9.74
CA TYR A 19 -7.06 0.46 10.43
C TYR A 19 -5.98 1.55 10.39
N GLU A 20 -5.32 1.80 11.51
CA GLU A 20 -4.23 2.77 11.64
C GLU A 20 -3.00 2.33 10.83
N LEU A 21 -2.51 3.22 9.98
CA LEU A 21 -1.36 3.01 9.09
C LEU A 21 -0.19 3.86 9.57
N THR A 22 0.72 3.26 10.33
CA THR A 22 1.88 3.96 10.93
C THR A 22 3.18 3.81 10.14
N ALA A 23 3.20 2.90 9.15
CA ALA A 23 4.36 2.66 8.32
C ALA A 23 4.00 1.96 7.00
N ALA A 24 4.86 2.10 6.00
CA ALA A 24 4.84 1.33 4.76
C ALA A 24 6.17 0.59 4.58
N SER A 25 6.10 -0.63 4.05
CA SER A 25 7.27 -1.48 3.78
C SER A 25 7.38 -1.75 2.30
N SER A 26 8.59 -1.60 1.76
CA SER A 26 8.91 -1.94 0.37
C SER A 26 9.98 -3.04 0.30
N THR A 27 9.81 -3.94 -0.67
CA THR A 27 10.73 -5.05 -0.96
C THR A 27 11.90 -4.66 -1.87
N ASN A 28 11.83 -3.48 -2.50
CA ASN A 28 12.84 -2.96 -3.42
C ASN A 28 13.63 -1.78 -2.83
N GLY A 29 13.49 -1.53 -1.52
CA GLY A 29 14.15 -0.43 -0.84
C GLY A 29 13.54 0.96 -1.06
N HIS A 30 12.45 1.06 -1.84
CA HIS A 30 11.78 2.31 -2.18
C HIS A 30 11.10 2.98 -0.99
N VAL A 31 11.19 4.30 -0.94
CA VAL A 31 10.51 5.16 0.03
C VAL A 31 9.24 5.73 -0.64
N PRO A 32 8.06 5.68 0.01
CA PRO A 32 6.82 6.15 -0.58
C PRO A 32 6.90 7.57 -1.13
N SER A 33 6.32 7.75 -2.31
CA SER A 33 6.17 8.99 -3.05
C SER A 33 4.71 9.18 -3.47
N PRO A 34 4.24 10.42 -3.72
CA PRO A 34 2.90 10.65 -4.23
C PRO A 34 2.63 9.85 -5.51
N GLY A 35 1.45 9.24 -5.60
CA GLY A 35 1.05 8.37 -6.70
C GLY A 35 1.44 6.90 -6.52
N ASP A 36 2.35 6.57 -5.61
CA ASP A 36 2.74 5.18 -5.35
C ASP A 36 1.56 4.35 -4.83
N LEU A 37 1.55 3.09 -5.23
CA LEU A 37 0.53 2.14 -4.79
C LEU A 37 0.96 1.38 -3.52
N SER A 38 -0.03 1.08 -2.70
CA SER A 38 0.13 0.40 -1.42
C SER A 38 -1.00 -0.61 -1.21
N ILE A 39 -0.77 -1.58 -0.31
CA ILE A 39 -1.78 -2.55 0.11
C ILE A 39 -1.96 -2.43 1.61
N CYS A 40 -3.21 -2.21 2.06
CA CYS A 40 -3.49 -2.28 3.49
C CYS A 40 -3.25 -3.71 4.00
N ILE A 41 -2.32 -3.89 4.94
CA ILE A 41 -2.01 -5.22 5.50
C ILE A 41 -3.19 -5.87 6.25
N LYS A 42 -4.15 -5.05 6.71
CA LYS A 42 -5.30 -5.52 7.48
C LYS A 42 -6.45 -6.02 6.61
N CYS A 43 -6.83 -5.24 5.59
CA CYS A 43 -8.00 -5.55 4.74
C CYS A 43 -7.67 -5.87 3.27
N TYR A 44 -6.40 -5.74 2.86
CA TYR A 44 -5.89 -6.03 1.52
C TYR A 44 -6.53 -5.18 0.40
N THR A 45 -7.05 -4.02 0.77
CA THR A 45 -7.52 -3.01 -0.20
C THR A 45 -6.31 -2.32 -0.80
N PHE A 46 -6.35 -2.09 -2.11
CA PHE A 46 -5.37 -1.30 -2.83
C PHE A 46 -5.60 0.19 -2.53
N LEU A 47 -4.51 0.88 -2.29
CA LEU A 47 -4.47 2.28 -1.89
C LEU A 47 -3.41 2.99 -2.72
N GLN A 48 -3.52 4.31 -2.79
CA GLN A 48 -2.52 5.17 -3.40
C GLN A 48 -2.11 6.25 -2.40
N PHE A 49 -0.85 6.67 -2.44
CA PHE A 49 -0.40 7.86 -1.71
C PHE A 49 -0.82 9.13 -2.44
N ASP A 50 -1.45 10.07 -1.74
CA ASP A 50 -1.73 11.40 -2.26
C ASP A 50 -0.50 12.33 -2.20
N GLU A 51 -0.67 13.58 -2.59
CA GLU A 51 0.38 14.61 -2.55
C GLU A 51 0.95 14.88 -1.13
N ASN A 52 0.21 14.53 -0.09
CA ASN A 52 0.62 14.68 1.31
C ASN A 52 1.09 13.34 1.92
N LEU A 53 1.31 12.30 1.09
CA LEU A 53 1.65 10.95 1.50
C LEU A 53 0.60 10.31 2.44
N LYS A 54 -0.67 10.67 2.28
CA LYS A 54 -1.80 9.99 2.92
C LYS A 54 -2.42 8.95 2.00
N HIS A 55 -2.95 7.89 2.59
CA HIS A 55 -3.59 6.82 1.82
C HIS A 55 -5.00 7.23 1.36
N GLN A 56 -5.21 7.17 0.05
CA GLN A 56 -6.53 7.29 -0.58
C GLN A 56 -6.95 5.98 -1.26
N LEU A 57 -8.25 5.82 -1.47
CA LEU A 57 -8.77 4.72 -2.29
C LEU A 57 -8.40 4.95 -3.75
N ILE A 58 -8.01 3.87 -4.43
CA ILE A 58 -7.83 3.83 -5.87
C ILE A 58 -8.72 2.72 -6.42
N SER A 59 -9.36 2.96 -7.58
CA SER A 59 -10.15 1.94 -8.24
C SER A 59 -9.24 0.97 -9.01
N ASP A 60 -9.67 -0.27 -9.18
CA ASP A 60 -8.91 -1.26 -9.95
C ASP A 60 -8.71 -0.82 -11.41
N GLU A 61 -9.60 0.03 -11.95
CA GLU A 61 -9.54 0.56 -13.31
C GLU A 61 -8.46 1.63 -13.49
N ASP A 62 -8.10 2.34 -12.40
CA ASP A 62 -7.10 3.41 -12.40
C ASP A 62 -5.68 2.90 -12.18
N ILE A 63 -5.51 1.61 -11.83
CA ILE A 63 -4.21 1.00 -11.60
C ILE A 63 -3.60 0.54 -12.93
N PRO A 64 -2.36 0.93 -13.27
CA PRO A 64 -1.67 0.40 -14.44
C PRO A 64 -1.60 -1.13 -14.39
N VAL A 65 -1.87 -1.80 -15.51
CA VAL A 65 -2.00 -3.28 -15.57
C VAL A 65 -0.80 -4.00 -14.95
N GLU A 66 0.42 -3.54 -15.22
CA GLU A 66 1.64 -4.15 -14.68
C GLU A 66 1.69 -4.09 -13.15
N GLU A 67 1.32 -2.96 -12.57
CA GLU A 67 1.26 -2.76 -11.12
C GLU A 67 0.11 -3.54 -10.50
N TYR A 68 -1.05 -3.58 -11.16
CA TYR A 68 -2.21 -4.37 -10.72
C TYR A 68 -1.86 -5.85 -10.56
N LEU A 69 -1.13 -6.41 -11.54
CA LEU A 69 -0.67 -7.79 -11.49
C LEU A 69 0.28 -8.04 -10.30
N ALA A 70 1.26 -7.15 -10.10
CA ALA A 70 2.21 -7.25 -8.98
C ALA A 70 1.50 -7.15 -7.62
N LEU A 71 0.59 -6.20 -7.44
CA LEU A 71 -0.19 -6.03 -6.21
C LEU A 71 -1.11 -7.22 -5.94
N THR A 72 -1.71 -7.79 -6.99
CA THR A 72 -2.55 -8.98 -6.90
C THR A 72 -1.74 -10.20 -6.46
N GLU A 73 -0.51 -10.35 -6.93
CA GLU A 73 0.40 -11.41 -6.48
C GLU A 73 0.70 -11.26 -4.98
N ILE A 74 1.10 -10.07 -4.54
CA ILE A 74 1.37 -9.79 -3.12
C ILE A 74 0.13 -10.06 -2.26
N LYS A 75 -1.04 -9.56 -2.69
CA LYS A 75 -2.31 -9.80 -2.00
C LYS A 75 -2.63 -11.29 -1.87
N THR A 76 -2.39 -12.07 -2.93
CA THR A 76 -2.60 -13.51 -2.91
C THR A 76 -1.68 -14.19 -1.90
N GLN A 77 -0.38 -13.82 -1.88
CA GLN A 77 0.56 -14.35 -0.91
C GLN A 77 0.17 -14.00 0.53
N LEU A 78 -0.30 -12.77 0.79
CA LEU A 78 -0.77 -12.35 2.10
C LEU A 78 -2.01 -13.12 2.56
N LEU A 79 -2.92 -13.47 1.64
CA LEU A 79 -4.13 -14.24 1.94
C LEU A 79 -3.82 -15.71 2.25
N LEU A 80 -2.82 -16.29 1.57
CA LEU A 80 -2.42 -17.69 1.75
C LEU A 80 -1.60 -17.94 3.02
N ASN A 81 -0.92 -16.91 3.55
CA ASN A 81 -0.08 -16.99 4.75
C ASN A 81 -0.79 -16.51 6.03
N LYS A 82 -2.13 -16.50 6.04
CA LYS A 82 -2.94 -16.18 7.23
C LYS A 82 -3.02 -17.30 8.24
#